data_AF-A0A6I3U8J0-F1
#
_entry.id   AF-A0A6I3U8J0-F1
#
_cell.length_a   1.000
_cell.length_b   1.000
_cell.length_c   1.000
_cell.angle_alpha   90.00
_cell.angle_beta   90.00
_cell.angle_gamma   90.00
#
_symmetry.space_group_name_H-M   'P 1'
#
loop_
_entity.id
_entity.type
_entity.pdbx_description
1 polymer ?
#
loop_
_entity_poly.entity_id
_entity_poly.type
_entity_poly.pdbx_seq_one_letter_code
_entity_poly.pdbx_strand_id
1 'polypeptide(L)' 'MIFVTIGTHEQQFNRLIKEVDRLKGEGFIQDEVFIQTGYSSYIPQYCEWEKIISYEKMNKLIEGSD' A
#
# COMPACT_ATOMS: atom_id res chain seq x y z
N MET A 1 9.10 -0.21 8.29
CA MET A 1 8.36 -0.50 7.04
C MET A 1 6.94 0.03 7.16
N ILE A 2 6.44 0.78 6.18
CA ILE A 2 5.07 1.30 6.19
C ILE A 2 4.17 0.33 5.41
N PHE A 3 3.16 -0.22 6.09
CA PHE A 3 2.15 -1.06 5.44
C PHE A 3 0.83 -0.28 5.26
N VAL A 4 0.44 -0.07 4.00
CA VAL A 4 -0.83 0.58 3.65
C VAL A 4 -1.82 -0.47 3.22
N THR A 5 -2.86 -0.71 4.03
CA THR A 5 -3.97 -1.59 3.69
C THR A 5 -5.28 -0.82 3.53
N ILE A 6 -6.11 -1.26 2.59
CA ILE A 6 -7.46 -0.73 2.41
C ILE A 6 -8.49 -1.82 2.69
N GLY A 7 -9.64 -1.42 3.20
CA GLY A 7 -10.75 -2.33 3.45
C GLY A 7 -11.33 -2.96 2.18
N THR A 8 -12.21 -3.93 2.37
CA THR A 8 -12.88 -4.67 1.28
C THR A 8 -14.05 -3.93 0.64
N HIS A 9 -14.38 -2.73 1.12
CA HIS A 9 -15.43 -1.90 0.52
C HIS A 9 -14.99 -1.42 -0.86
N GLU A 10 -15.91 -1.48 -1.83
CA GLU A 10 -15.68 -1.17 -3.26
C GLU A 10 -15.32 0.30 -3.57
N GLN A 11 -15.17 1.14 -2.54
CA GLN A 11 -14.74 2.52 -2.74
C GLN A 11 -13.26 2.55 -3.14
N GLN A 12 -12.98 3.17 -4.27
CA GLN A 12 -11.61 3.30 -4.76
C GLN A 12 -10.83 4.26 -3.87
N PHE A 13 -9.71 3.80 -3.31
CA PHE A 13 -8.78 4.60 -2.52
C PHE A 13 -7.59 5.10 -3.36
N ASN A 14 -7.81 5.30 -4.66
CA ASN A 14 -6.80 5.78 -5.60
C ASN A 14 -6.07 7.04 -5.11
N ARG A 15 -6.79 7.96 -4.45
CA ARG A 15 -6.21 9.21 -3.92
C ARG A 15 -5.15 8.94 -2.85
N LEU A 16 -5.40 8.01 -1.95
CA LEU A 16 -4.44 7.63 -0.90
C LEU A 16 -3.22 6.96 -1.53
N ILE A 17 -3.47 5.95 -2.37
CA ILE A 17 -2.41 5.16 -3.00
C ILE A 17 -1.50 6.07 -3.84
N LYS A 18 -2.08 6.95 -4.65
CA LYS A 18 -1.34 7.89 -5.50
C LYS A 18 -0.51 8.87 -4.67
N GLU A 19 -1.04 9.34 -3.55
CA GLU A 19 -0.30 10.29 -2.71
C GLU A 19 0.89 9.61 -2.01
N VAL A 20 0.70 8.39 -1.48
CA VAL A 20 1.79 7.61 -0.88
C VAL A 20 2.87 7.29 -1.92
N ASP A 21 2.46 6.84 -3.11
CA ASP A 21 3.36 6.55 -4.23
C ASP A 21 4.14 7.79 -4.69
N ARG A 22 3.48 8.95 -4.74
CA ARG A 22 4.12 10.25 -5.04
C ARG A 22 5.15 10.62 -3.98
N LEU A 23 4.80 10.53 -2.70
CA LEU A 23 5.70 10.86 -1.59
C LEU A 23 6.92 9.94 -1.55
N LYS A 24 6.74 8.66 -1.90
CA LYS A 24 7.85 7.70 -2.04
C LYS A 24 8.75 8.07 -3.22
N GLY A 25 8.16 8.36 -4.39
CA GLY A 25 8.91 8.80 -5.58
C GLY A 25 9.64 10.13 -5.41
N GLU A 26 9.11 11.05 -4.59
CA GLU A 26 9.76 12.33 -4.24
C GLU A 26 10.83 12.20 -3.14
N GLY A 27 11.00 11.02 -2.55
CA GLY A 27 12.00 10.77 -1.51
C GLY A 27 11.65 11.33 -0.13
N PHE A 28 10.41 11.78 0.09
CA PHE A 28 9.91 12.16 1.42
C PHE A 28 9.79 10.94 2.34
N ILE A 29 9.35 9.80 1.79
CA ILE A 29 9.29 8.53 2.50
C ILE A 29 10.54 7.73 2.15
N GLN A 30 11.47 7.61 3.10
CA GLN A 30 12.69 6.82 2.90
C GLN A 30 12.45 5.34 3.22
N ASP A 31 11.50 5.04 4.11
CA ASP A 31 11.14 3.68 4.50
C ASP A 31 10.52 2.87 3.36
N GLU A 32 10.68 1.55 3.41
CA GLU A 32 9.98 0.64 2.50
C GLU A 32 8.47 0.76 2.70
N VAL A 33 7.73 0.86 1.60
CA VAL A 33 6.27 1.00 1.60
C VAL A 33 5.66 -0.17 0.82
N PHE A 34 4.80 -0.92 1.49
CA PHE A 34 4.00 -1.98 0.88
C PHE A 34 2.52 -1.57 0.87
N ILE A 35 1.87 -1.61 -0.29
CA ILE A 35 0.48 -1.17 -0.48
C ILE A 35 -0.42 -2.32 -0.93
N GLN A 36 -1.46 -2.61 -0.16
CA GLN A 36 -2.57 -3.44 -0.60
C GLN A 36 -3.62 -2.56 -1.30
N THR A 37 -3.76 -2.73 -2.63
CA THR A 37 -4.59 -1.84 -3.48
C THR A 37 -6.06 -2.25 -3.55
N GLY A 38 -6.43 -3.50 -3.21
CA GLY A 38 -7.81 -3.97 -3.17
C GLY A 38 -8.55 -3.80 -4.50
N TYR A 39 -9.68 -3.09 -4.47
CA TYR A 39 -10.49 -2.77 -5.67
C TYR A 39 -10.11 -1.44 -6.33
N SER A 40 -9.00 -0.83 -5.93
CA SER A 40 -8.49 0.39 -6.57
C SER A 40 -7.97 0.11 -7.98
N SER A 41 -8.06 1.12 -8.85
CA SER A 41 -7.61 1.05 -10.25
C SER A 41 -6.24 1.68 -10.47
N TYR A 42 -5.72 2.41 -9.48
CA TYR A 42 -4.38 3.00 -9.53
C TYR A 42 -3.31 1.94 -9.24
N ILE A 43 -2.24 1.96 -10.04
CA ILE A 43 -1.08 1.07 -9.93
C ILE A 43 0.12 1.91 -9.44
N PRO A 44 0.64 1.65 -8.22
CA PRO A 44 1.86 2.27 -7.73
C PRO A 44 3.07 1.98 -8.62
N GLN A 45 3.97 2.96 -8.75
CA GLN A 45 5.21 2.85 -9.54
C GLN A 45 6.47 2.83 -8.69
N TYR A 46 6.44 3.47 -7.51
CA TYR A 46 7.59 3.64 -6.62
C TYR A 46 7.47 2.81 -5.33
N CYS A 47 6.28 2.28 -5.03
CA CYS A 47 6.02 1.40 -3.88
C CYS A 47 5.80 -0.05 -4.30
N GLU A 48 6.11 -1.00 -3.42
CA GLU A 48 5.67 -2.38 -3.58
C GLU A 48 4.16 -2.48 -3.36
N TRP A 49 3.47 -3.30 -4.16
CA TRP A 49 2.03 -3.42 -4.03
C TRP A 49 1.49 -4.78 -4.46
N GLU A 50 0.38 -5.15 -3.86
CA GLU A 50 -0.43 -6.29 -4.28
C GLU A 50 -1.91 -5.93 -4.24
N LYS A 51 -2.71 -6.62 -5.07
CA LYS A 51 -4.15 -6.36 -5.13
C LYS A 51 -4.87 -6.96 -3.92
N ILE A 52 -4.63 -8.23 -3.66
CA ILE A 52 -5.17 -8.99 -2.53
C ILE A 52 -4.00 -9.81 -1.98
N ILE A 53 -3.83 -9.77 -0.66
CA ILE A 53 -2.80 -10.54 0.05
C ILE A 53 -3.48 -11.63 0.88
N SER A 54 -2.78 -12.74 1.13
CA SER A 54 -3.28 -13.77 2.04
C SER A 54 -3.29 -13.28 3.49
N TYR A 55 -4.12 -13.89 4.33
CA TYR A 55 -4.19 -13.56 5.76
C TYR A 55 -2.83 -13.74 6.46
N GLU A 56 -2.09 -14.79 6.12
CA GLU A 56 -0.74 -15.00 6.67
C GLU A 56 0.23 -13.88 6.29
N LYS A 57 0.20 -13.43 5.03
CA LYS A 57 1.04 -12.33 4.57
C LYS A 57 0.65 -11.01 5.23
N MET A 58 -0.66 -10.78 5.40
CA MET A 58 -1.18 -9.62 6.14
C MET A 58 -0.63 -9.58 7.57
N ASN A 59 -0.70 -10.68 8.32
CA ASN A 59 -0.17 -10.73 9.69
C ASN A 59 1.33 -10.46 9.74
N LYS A 60 2.12 -11.01 8.81
CA LYS A 60 3.56 -10.74 8.73
C LYS A 60 3.86 -9.27 8.45
N LEU A 61 3.09 -8.64 7.56
CA LEU A 61 3.26 -7.22 7.24
C LEU A 61 2.87 -6.34 8.43
N ILE A 62 1.82 -6.70 9.17
CA ILE A 62 1.40 -5.99 10.39
C ILE A 62 2.45 -6.13 11.50
N GLU A 63 3.00 -7.32 11.73
CA GLU A 63 4.04 -7.56 12.74
C GLU A 63 5.35 -6.83 12.42
N GLY A 64 5.68 -6.67 11.15
CA GLY A 64 6.91 -6.03 10.68
C GLY A 64 6.77 -4.54 10.33
N SER A 65 5.57 -3.96 10.42
CA SER A 65 5.33 -2.55 10.12
C SER A 65 5.44 -1.67 11.36
N ASP A 66 5.95 -0.45 11.18
CA ASP A 66 6.04 0.59 12.22
C ASP A 66 4.71 1.31 12.45
#